data_AF-A0ABD5M4T1-F1
#
_entry.id   AF-A0ABD5M4T1-F1
#
_cell.length_a   1.000
_cell.length_b   1.000
_cell.length_c   1.000
_cell.angle_alpha   90.00
_cell.angle_beta   90.00
_cell.angle_gamma   90.00
#
_symmetry.space_group_name_H-M   'P 1'
#
loop_
_entity.id
_entity.type
_entity.pdbx_description
1 polymer ?
#
loop_
_entity_poly.entity_id
_entity_poly.type
_entity_poly.pdbx_seq_one_letter_code
_entity_poly.pdbx_strand_id
1 'polypeptide(L)' 'MVAIRIEFDDDEQYERLKQLKKHRGLTWKGLLLEGEKKVREDTPE' A
#
# COMPACT_ATOMS: atom_id res chain seq x y z
N MET A 1 3.71 19.43 7.19
CA MET A 1 3.49 18.38 6.15
C MET A 1 4.51 17.29 6.39
N VAL A 2 4.08 16.04 6.51
CA VAL A 2 4.97 14.89 6.70
C VAL A 2 4.96 14.08 5.41
N ALA A 3 6.12 13.61 4.97
CA ALA A 3 6.28 12.82 3.76
C ALA A 3 7.02 11.53 4.07
N ILE A 4 6.75 10.49 3.29
CA ILE A 4 7.45 9.21 3.34
C ILE A 4 7.99 8.90 1.94
N ARG A 5 9.15 8.25 1.87
CA ARG A 5 9.71 7.68 0.65
C ARG A 5 9.58 6.17 0.76
N ILE A 6 9.03 5.55 -0.27
CA ILE A 6 8.89 4.09 -0.36
C ILE A 6 9.77 3.65 -1.51
N GLU A 7 10.67 2.73 -1.23
CA GLU A 7 11.51 2.05 -2.22
C GLU A 7 11.09 0.59 -2.26
N PHE A 8 11.10 0.02 -3.45
CA PHE A 8 10.83 -1.39 -3.68
C PHE A 8 12.13 -2.03 -4.13
N ASP A 9 12.50 -3.14 -3.49
CA ASP A 9 13.73 -3.88 -3.84
C ASP A 9 13.60 -4.62 -5.18
N ASP A 10 12.36 -4.81 -5.66
CA ASP A 10 12.03 -5.54 -6.88
C ASP A 10 10.89 -4.86 -7.65
N ASP A 11 11.07 -4.76 -8.97
CA ASP A 11 10.11 -4.20 -9.92
C ASP A 11 8.80 -4.99 -9.93
N GLU A 12 8.83 -6.30 -9.66
CA GLU A 12 7.62 -7.12 -9.61
C GLU A 12 6.68 -6.67 -8.49
N GLN A 13 7.23 -6.35 -7.31
CA GLN A 13 6.44 -5.87 -6.18
C GLN A 13 5.78 -4.52 -6.50
N TYR A 14 6.56 -3.62 -7.11
CA TYR A 14 6.05 -2.32 -7.53
C TYR A 14 4.92 -2.46 -8.55
N GLU A 15 5.11 -3.26 -9.61
CA GLU A 15 4.10 -3.44 -10.65
C GLU A 15 2.84 -4.12 -10.11
N ARG A 16 2.96 -5.12 -9.22
CA ARG A 16 1.81 -5.74 -8.55
C ARG A 16 0.97 -4.72 -7.79
N LEU A 17 1.60 -3.87 -6.97
CA LEU A 17 0.88 -2.85 -6.20
C LEU A 17 0.31 -1.74 -7.10
N LYS A 18 1.02 -1.36 -8.16
CA LYS A 18 0.55 -0.40 -9.16
C LYS A 18 -0.70 -0.90 -9.89
N GLN A 19 -0.75 -2.17 -10.29
CA GLN A 19 -1.92 -2.78 -10.90
C GLN A 19 -3.08 -2.88 -9.92
N LEU A 20 -2.83 -3.32 -8.68
CA LEU A 20 -3.86 -3.39 -7.63
C LEU A 20 -4.48 -2.01 -7.36
N LYS A 21 -3.62 -1.00 -7.18
CA LYS A 21 -4.01 0.41 -7.01
C LYS A 21 -4.90 0.88 -8.16
N LYS A 22 -4.51 0.60 -9.42
CA LYS A 22 -5.29 0.96 -10.61
C LYS A 22 -6.64 0.24 -10.64
N HIS A 23 -6.64 -1.07 -10.41
CA HIS A 23 -7.85 -1.90 -10.46
C HIS A 23 -8.89 -1.50 -9.40
N ARG A 24 -8.43 -1.09 -8.21
CA ARG A 24 -9.29 -0.66 -7.09
C ARG A 24 -9.59 0.84 -7.08
N GLY A 25 -9.07 1.62 -8.03
CA GLY A 25 -9.26 3.08 -8.08
C GLY A 25 -8.60 3.84 -6.91
N LEU A 26 -7.50 3.30 -6.37
CA LEU A 26 -6.84 3.86 -5.18
C LEU A 26 -5.72 4.85 -5.53
N THR A 27 -5.37 5.68 -4.56
CA THR A 27 -4.08 6.38 -4.50
C THR A 27 -3.04 5.53 -3.76
N TRP A 28 -1.75 5.87 -3.83
CA TRP A 28 -0.73 5.19 -3.01
C TRP A 28 -1.02 5.33 -1.50
N LYS A 29 -1.47 6.52 -1.07
CA LYS A 29 -1.96 6.76 0.29
C LYS A 29 -3.14 5.85 0.62
N GLY A 30 -4.10 5.73 -0.29
CA GLY A 30 -5.26 4.84 -0.09
C GLY A 30 -4.84 3.39 0.10
N LEU A 31 -3.91 2.90 -0.73
CA LEU A 31 -3.39 1.54 -0.62
C LEU A 31 -2.68 1.30 0.73
N LEU A 32 -1.90 2.26 1.22
CA LEU A 32 -1.24 2.17 2.54
C LEU A 32 -2.26 2.13 3.69
N LEU A 33 -3.32 2.93 3.62
CA LEU A 33 -4.37 2.94 4.66
C LEU A 33 -5.18 1.63 4.68
N GLU A 34 -5.44 1.02 3.53
CA GLU A 34 -6.05 -0.31 3.48
C GLU A 34 -5.12 -1.39 4.08
N GLY A 35 -3.82 -1.30 3.82
CA GLY A 35 -2.82 -2.16 4.46
C GLY A 35 -2.78 -1.99 5.98
N GLU A 36 -2.84 -0.75 6.48
CA GLU A 36 -2.86 -0.44 7.92
C GLU A 36 -4.09 -1.02 8.63
N LYS A 37 -5.28 -0.88 8.03
CA LYS A 37 -6.50 -1.54 8.53
C LYS A 37 -6.30 -3.05 8.64
N LYS A 38 -5.76 -3.66 7.60
CA LYS A 38 -5.56 -5.11 7.56
C LYS A 38 -4.58 -5.59 8.64
N VAL A 39 -3.50 -4.87 8.87
CA VAL A 39 -2.54 -5.16 9.95
C VAL A 39 -3.21 -5.12 11.32
N ARG A 40 -4.08 -4.13 11.58
CA ARG A 40 -4.84 -4.05 12.83
C ARG A 40 -5.88 -5.17 12.98
N GLU A 41 -6.54 -5.55 11.90
CA GLU A 41 -7.48 -6.69 11.92
C GLU A 41 -6.77 -8.00 12.24
N ASP A 42 -5.57 -8.21 11.68
CA ASP A 42 -4.79 -9.43 11.87
C ASP A 42 -4.02 -9.44 13.20
N THR A 43 -3.81 -8.28 13.82
CA THR A 43 -3.17 -8.11 15.13
C THR A 43 -4.08 -7.32 16.07
N PRO A 44 -5.17 -7.94 16.58
CA PRO A 44 -6.00 -7.30 17.59
C PRO A 44 -5.17 -7.10 18.86
N GLU A 45 -5.13 -5.86 19.36
CA GLU A 45 -4.48 -5.49 20.63
C GLU A 45 -5.05 -6.27 21.83
#